data_AF-A0A1L8EEQ8-F1
#
_entry.id   AF-A0A1L8EEQ8-F1
#
_cell.length_a   1.000
_cell.length_b   1.000
_cell.length_c   1.000
_cell.angle_alpha   90.00
_cell.angle_beta   90.00
_cell.angle_gamma   90.00
#
_symmetry.space_group_name_H-M   'P 1'
#
loop_
_entity.id
_entity.type
_entity.pdbx_description
1 polymer ?
#
loop_
_entity_poly.entity_id
_entity_poly.type
_entity_poly.pdbx_seq_one_letter_code
_entity_poly.pdbx_strand_id
1 'polypeptide(L)'
;MILRLASALPAKGLLTNSFSSSAKQAFLAPRLIKPANNNNVLLRNYARGPREAPPTVRGEVRRGPTLKERLMAPPSANAYSLGKGAAAGAAGVGLGALCYYGLGLSNDASIQHNSLLWPQYVRDRLHTTYGYFGAACTITALSAAAVFRSPRLLELTTRNGWMSTLGTFALVIGTGAMTQSIQYKEGVGPKQLSWLLHCAVLGGVIAPLCFLGGPLLTRAAIYTGGVVGGLSTVAVCAPSDKFLYMGGPLAIGLGLVMASSLAGIWLPPTTALGAGLASLSLYGGLILFSGFLLYDTQRIVRKAEMHPQYAMQPFDPINASLSIYMDALNIFIRIAMILAGGGGNNRRK
;
A
#
# COMPACT_ATOMS: atom_id res chain seq x y z
N MET A 1 -10.46 -34.83 35.28
CA MET A 1 -9.12 -35.39 35.51
C MET A 1 -8.28 -34.96 34.30
N ILE A 2 -7.62 -33.81 34.26
CA ILE A 2 -6.67 -33.22 35.21
C ILE A 2 -6.84 -31.68 35.15
N LEU A 3 -7.33 -31.13 36.26
CA LEU A 3 -7.48 -29.71 36.53
C LEU A 3 -7.19 -29.63 38.02
N ARG A 4 -5.93 -29.33 38.39
CA ARG A 4 -5.44 -29.06 39.77
C ARG A 4 -3.91 -29.03 39.76
N LEU A 5 -3.32 -27.83 39.71
CA LEU A 5 -2.16 -27.49 40.55
C LEU A 5 -1.91 -25.98 40.51
N ALA A 6 -2.83 -25.25 41.14
CA ALA A 6 -2.58 -23.95 41.71
C ALA A 6 -2.72 -24.11 43.22
N SER A 7 -1.61 -24.04 43.97
CA SER A 7 -1.56 -23.58 45.37
C SER A 7 -0.19 -23.89 45.98
N ALA A 8 0.73 -22.93 45.92
CA ALA A 8 1.78 -22.76 46.92
C ALA A 8 2.25 -21.30 46.92
N LEU A 9 1.38 -20.43 47.46
CA LEU A 9 1.72 -19.16 48.10
C LEU A 9 1.40 -19.36 49.59
N PRO A 10 2.18 -18.79 50.52
CA PRO A 10 1.87 -17.44 51.02
C PRO A 10 3.15 -16.61 51.34
N ALA A 11 3.27 -15.33 50.95
CA ALA A 11 2.59 -14.12 51.44
C ALA A 11 3.47 -13.30 52.41
N LYS A 12 3.23 -11.97 52.39
CA LYS A 12 3.84 -10.84 53.14
C LYS A 12 5.02 -10.22 52.36
N GLY A 13 5.00 -8.96 51.97
CA GLY A 13 4.10 -7.82 52.18
C GLY A 13 4.78 -6.57 51.60
N LEU A 14 4.08 -5.43 51.67
CA LEU A 14 4.50 -4.08 51.31
C LEU A 14 4.45 -3.66 49.84
N LEU A 15 3.26 -3.16 49.51
CA LEU A 15 3.06 -1.94 48.73
C LEU A 15 4.00 -0.82 49.23
N THR A 16 4.65 -0.10 48.32
CA THR A 16 4.68 1.37 48.18
C THR A 16 5.92 1.84 47.39
N ASN A 17 5.66 2.71 46.40
CA ASN A 17 6.55 3.74 45.85
C ASN A 17 8.02 3.39 45.50
N SER A 18 8.28 3.10 44.21
CA SER A 18 9.57 3.48 43.62
C SER A 18 9.53 3.65 42.09
N PHE A 19 8.65 4.51 41.59
CA PHE A 19 8.86 5.18 40.30
C PHE A 19 9.76 6.41 40.54
N SER A 20 11.06 6.23 40.81
CA SER A 20 11.98 7.39 40.93
C SER A 20 13.49 7.11 40.84
N SER A 21 13.94 5.91 40.47
CA SER A 21 15.37 5.56 40.59
C SER A 21 16.12 5.28 39.27
N SER A 22 15.45 5.19 38.11
CA SER A 22 16.15 5.00 36.83
C SER A 22 16.44 6.31 36.08
N ALA A 23 15.73 7.40 36.39
CA ALA A 23 15.95 8.72 35.78
C ALA A 23 17.09 9.54 36.42
N LYS A 24 17.66 9.09 37.55
CA LYS A 24 18.73 9.82 38.27
C LYS A 24 20.15 9.30 38.01
N GLN A 25 20.33 8.21 37.27
CA GLN A 25 21.66 7.70 36.88
C GLN A 25 22.12 8.15 35.47
N ALA A 26 21.28 8.86 34.72
CA ALA A 26 21.65 9.42 33.41
C ALA A 26 22.21 10.86 33.47
N PHE A 27 22.21 11.51 34.65
CA PHE A 27 22.57 12.93 34.81
C PHE A 27 23.93 13.19 35.49
N LEU A 28 24.75 12.16 35.74
CA LEU A 28 26.09 12.29 36.32
C LEU A 28 27.16 11.61 35.47
N ALA A 29 27.21 11.96 34.19
CA ALA A 29 28.40 11.75 33.37
C ALA A 29 28.96 13.13 32.98
N PRO A 30 30.13 13.54 33.53
CA PRO A 30 30.78 14.76 33.10
C PRO A 30 31.16 14.64 31.63
N ARG A 31 30.78 15.67 30.86
CA ARG A 31 31.10 15.81 29.45
C ARG A 31 32.61 15.67 29.24
N LEU A 32 33.03 14.57 28.62
CA LEU A 32 34.37 14.42 28.05
C LEU A 32 34.48 15.35 26.84
N ILE A 33 34.90 16.57 27.12
CA ILE A 33 35.44 17.52 26.15
C ILE A 33 36.73 16.89 25.63
N LYS A 34 36.71 16.39 24.39
CA LYS A 34 37.93 15.96 23.71
C LYS A 34 38.79 17.21 23.46
N PRO A 35 40.03 17.28 23.96
CA PRO A 35 40.84 18.49 23.87
C PRO A 35 41.26 18.76 22.42
N ALA A 36 41.27 20.04 22.06
CA ALA A 36 41.90 20.55 20.85
C ALA A 36 43.40 20.20 20.89
N ASN A 37 43.82 19.26 20.03
CA ASN A 37 45.21 18.89 19.91
C ASN A 37 45.94 19.95 19.08
N ASN A 38 46.33 21.02 19.77
CA ASN A 38 47.12 22.13 19.27
C ASN A 38 48.61 21.76 19.41
N ASN A 39 49.08 20.77 18.65
CA ASN A 39 50.49 20.43 18.59
C ASN A 39 51.23 21.33 17.59
N ASN A 40 51.34 22.61 17.94
CA ASN A 40 52.46 23.44 17.51
C ASN A 40 53.66 23.08 18.39
N VAL A 41 54.26 21.91 18.13
CA VAL A 41 55.61 21.61 18.59
C VAL A 41 56.55 22.11 17.49
N LEU A 42 57.05 23.33 17.67
CA LEU A 42 58.18 23.88 16.92
C LEU A 42 59.45 23.09 17.27
N LEU A 43 59.64 21.94 16.61
CA LEU A 43 60.91 21.22 16.60
C LEU A 43 61.80 21.87 15.53
N ARG A 44 62.65 22.80 15.97
CA ARG A 44 63.58 23.55 15.13
C ARG A 44 64.76 22.66 14.76
N ASN A 45 64.57 21.80 13.76
CA ASN A 45 65.64 20.99 13.19
C ASN A 45 66.54 21.86 12.31
N TYR A 46 67.75 22.17 12.80
CA TYR A 46 68.83 22.72 11.99
C TYR A 46 69.49 21.58 11.21
N ALA A 47 68.89 21.22 10.07
CA ALA A 47 69.55 20.41 9.05
C ALA A 47 69.32 21.06 7.69
N ARG A 48 70.35 21.71 7.14
CA ARG A 48 70.38 22.22 5.76
C ARG A 48 70.54 21.04 4.81
N GLY A 49 69.45 20.58 4.22
CA GLY A 49 69.43 19.71 3.03
C GLY A 49 68.90 20.47 1.79
N PRO A 50 69.12 19.98 0.56
CA PRO A 50 68.83 20.73 -0.67
C PRO A 50 67.34 21.02 -0.82
N ARG A 51 67.03 22.25 -1.26
CA ARG A 51 65.68 22.78 -1.46
C ARG A 51 64.93 22.01 -2.56
N GLU A 52 64.01 21.13 -2.19
CA GLU A 52 62.97 20.64 -3.09
C GLU A 52 61.74 21.55 -3.01
N ALA A 53 61.11 21.81 -4.16
CA ALA A 53 59.93 22.67 -4.27
C ALA A 53 58.75 22.05 -3.51
N PRO A 54 57.92 22.86 -2.79
CA PRO A 54 56.80 22.32 -2.04
C PRO A 54 55.79 21.65 -2.98
N PRO A 55 55.20 20.50 -2.61
CA PRO A 55 54.19 19.86 -3.44
C PRO A 55 52.99 20.80 -3.52
N THR A 56 52.61 21.16 -4.73
CA THR A 56 51.35 21.83 -5.00
C THR A 56 50.22 20.88 -4.64
N VAL A 57 49.73 20.95 -3.40
CA VAL A 57 48.47 20.31 -3.01
C VAL A 57 47.37 21.08 -3.72
N ARG A 58 47.09 20.69 -4.96
CA ARG A 58 45.92 21.12 -5.71
C ARG A 58 44.73 20.51 -4.97
N GLY A 59 44.16 21.27 -4.04
CA GLY A 59 42.89 20.92 -3.43
C GLY A 59 41.85 20.86 -4.54
N GLU A 60 41.59 19.65 -5.06
CA GLU A 60 40.36 19.40 -5.78
C GLU A 60 39.24 19.67 -4.79
N VAL A 61 38.64 20.85 -4.88
CA VAL A 61 37.29 21.08 -4.38
C VAL A 61 36.44 20.08 -5.13
N ARG A 62 36.24 18.89 -4.56
CA ARG A 62 35.23 17.93 -5.01
C ARG A 62 33.91 18.67 -4.96
N ARG A 63 33.53 19.28 -6.08
CA ARG A 63 32.16 19.78 -6.28
C ARG A 63 31.27 18.58 -5.96
N GLY A 64 30.44 18.72 -4.93
CA GLY A 64 29.48 17.68 -4.59
C GLY A 64 28.72 17.29 -5.87
N PRO A 65 28.39 15.99 -6.05
CA PRO A 65 27.78 15.53 -7.28
C PRO A 65 26.53 16.37 -7.55
N THR A 66 26.40 16.81 -8.80
CA THR A 66 25.32 17.71 -9.20
C THR A 66 23.96 17.04 -8.98
N LEU A 67 22.87 17.82 -8.85
CA LEU A 67 21.54 17.28 -8.61
C LEU A 67 21.15 16.25 -9.70
N LYS A 68 21.53 16.52 -10.96
CA LYS A 68 21.41 15.58 -12.08
C LYS A 68 22.20 14.29 -11.86
N GLU A 69 23.42 14.39 -11.34
CA GLU A 69 24.31 13.25 -11.08
C GLU A 69 23.86 12.41 -9.88
N ARG A 70 23.25 13.02 -8.85
CA ARG A 70 22.60 12.29 -7.74
C ARG A 70 21.31 11.59 -8.17
N LEU A 71 20.55 12.18 -9.07
CA LEU A 71 19.30 11.60 -9.58
C LEU A 71 19.53 10.47 -10.60
N MET A 72 20.63 10.56 -11.36
CA MET A 72 21.07 9.54 -12.33
C MET A 72 22.05 8.53 -11.73
N ALA A 73 22.43 8.68 -10.45
CA ALA A 73 23.23 7.71 -9.73
C ALA A 73 22.54 6.33 -9.71
N PRO A 74 23.30 5.23 -9.53
CA PRO A 74 22.72 3.90 -9.40
C PRO A 74 21.71 3.84 -8.23
N PRO A 75 20.75 2.90 -8.27
CA PRO A 75 19.66 2.83 -7.30
C PRO A 75 20.22 2.67 -5.89
N SER A 76 20.02 3.65 -5.03
CA SER A 76 20.37 3.47 -3.62
C SER A 76 19.37 2.52 -2.95
N ALA A 77 19.86 1.55 -2.17
CA ALA A 77 19.03 0.62 -1.39
C ALA A 77 18.05 1.33 -0.43
N ASN A 78 18.29 2.62 -0.15
CA ASN A 78 17.50 3.47 0.72
C ASN A 78 16.07 3.72 0.22
N ALA A 79 15.83 3.78 -1.09
CA ALA A 79 14.49 4.06 -1.62
C ALA A 79 13.49 2.92 -1.35
N TYR A 80 13.94 1.67 -1.54
CA TYR A 80 13.12 0.49 -1.29
C TYR A 80 13.02 0.16 0.21
N SER A 81 14.06 0.40 1.00
CA SER A 81 13.99 0.21 2.46
C SER A 81 13.06 1.23 3.12
N LEU A 82 13.08 2.49 2.66
CA LEU A 82 12.14 3.52 3.11
C LEU A 82 10.70 3.14 2.78
N GLY A 83 10.45 2.66 1.55
CA GLY A 83 9.12 2.19 1.14
C GLY A 83 8.60 1.04 2.00
N LYS A 84 9.46 0.05 2.30
CA LYS A 84 9.13 -1.05 3.23
C LYS A 84 8.83 -0.55 4.63
N GLY A 85 9.64 0.39 5.14
CA GLY A 85 9.41 1.02 6.45
C GLY A 85 8.09 1.77 6.53
N ALA A 86 7.76 2.54 5.49
CA ALA A 86 6.48 3.24 5.38
C ALA A 86 5.30 2.27 5.34
N ALA A 87 5.39 1.18 4.54
CA ALA A 87 4.35 0.17 4.48
C ALA A 87 4.17 -0.56 5.82
N ALA A 88 5.26 -0.88 6.52
CA ALA A 88 5.21 -1.47 7.87
C ALA A 88 4.58 -0.52 8.89
N GLY A 89 4.93 0.77 8.83
CA GLY A 89 4.31 1.80 9.67
C GLY A 89 2.81 1.93 9.42
N ALA A 90 2.40 1.97 8.15
CA ALA A 90 0.97 2.02 7.78
C ALA A 90 0.20 0.77 8.25
N ALA A 91 0.80 -0.42 8.14
CA ALA A 91 0.21 -1.65 8.67
C ALA A 91 0.08 -1.59 10.20
N GLY A 92 1.07 -1.06 10.92
CA GLY A 92 1.01 -0.84 12.36
C GLY A 92 -0.12 0.12 12.76
N VAL A 93 -0.30 1.22 12.02
CA VAL A 93 -1.42 2.16 12.22
C VAL A 93 -2.76 1.47 11.94
N GLY A 94 -2.88 0.69 10.87
CA GLY A 94 -4.10 -0.04 10.53
C GLY A 94 -4.49 -1.08 11.60
N LEU A 95 -3.51 -1.84 12.11
CA LEU A 95 -3.73 -2.77 13.22
C LEU A 95 -4.08 -2.04 14.52
N GLY A 96 -3.41 -0.93 14.83
CA GLY A 96 -3.73 -0.09 15.98
C GLY A 96 -5.16 0.45 15.91
N ALA A 97 -5.58 0.93 14.73
CA ALA A 97 -6.95 1.37 14.48
C ALA A 97 -7.96 0.23 14.63
N LEU A 98 -7.64 -0.97 14.11
CA LEU A 98 -8.49 -2.15 14.28
C LEU A 98 -8.66 -2.51 15.76
N CYS A 99 -7.58 -2.53 16.54
CA CYS A 99 -7.66 -2.80 17.97
C CYS A 99 -8.45 -1.70 18.71
N TYR A 100 -8.23 -0.43 18.37
CA TYR A 100 -8.89 0.69 19.03
C TYR A 100 -10.40 0.72 18.75
N TYR A 101 -10.80 0.64 17.48
CA TYR A 101 -12.21 0.68 17.07
C TYR A 101 -12.91 -0.66 17.28
N GLY A 102 -12.23 -1.78 17.04
CA GLY A 102 -12.79 -3.13 17.21
C GLY A 102 -13.03 -3.52 18.67
N LEU A 103 -12.22 -3.02 19.61
CA LEU A 103 -12.48 -3.19 21.06
C LEU A 103 -13.50 -2.19 21.62
N GLY A 104 -14.09 -1.32 20.78
CA GLY A 104 -15.11 -0.37 21.23
C GLY A 104 -14.59 0.72 22.16
N LEU A 105 -13.29 1.04 22.12
CA LEU A 105 -12.69 2.11 22.95
C LEU A 105 -13.05 3.52 22.45
N SER A 106 -13.74 3.64 21.31
CA SER A 106 -14.26 4.90 20.80
C SER A 106 -15.66 5.18 21.36
N ASN A 107 -15.86 6.39 21.89
CA ASN A 107 -17.18 6.87 22.35
C ASN A 107 -18.15 7.27 21.21
N ASP A 108 -17.69 7.22 19.96
CA ASP A 108 -18.48 7.58 18.78
C ASP A 108 -19.29 6.38 18.26
N ALA A 109 -20.47 6.64 17.69
CA ALA A 109 -21.30 5.61 17.06
C ALA A 109 -20.57 5.00 15.86
N SER A 110 -20.07 3.76 16.01
CA SER A 110 -19.47 3.01 14.91
C SER A 110 -20.54 2.44 13.99
N ILE A 111 -20.20 2.27 12.70
CA ILE A 111 -21.06 1.63 11.71
C ILE A 111 -21.52 0.24 12.20
N GLN A 112 -20.66 -0.51 12.91
CA GLN A 112 -21.01 -1.79 13.53
C GLN A 112 -22.16 -1.69 14.54
N HIS A 113 -22.18 -0.69 15.43
CA HIS A 113 -23.27 -0.52 16.38
C HIS A 113 -24.57 -0.07 15.69
N ASN A 114 -24.46 0.75 14.65
CA ASN A 114 -25.60 1.15 13.82
C ASN A 114 -26.12 -0.01 12.95
N SER A 115 -25.26 -0.97 12.59
CA SER A 115 -25.61 -2.09 11.72
C SER A 115 -26.62 -3.07 12.32
N LEU A 116 -26.66 -3.14 13.66
CA LEU A 116 -27.70 -3.87 14.40
C LEU A 116 -29.09 -3.28 14.15
N LEU A 117 -29.19 -1.97 13.96
CA LEU A 117 -30.42 -1.23 13.69
C LEU A 117 -30.75 -1.14 12.18
N TRP A 118 -29.90 -1.67 11.30
CA TRP A 118 -30.14 -1.58 9.86
C TRP A 118 -31.39 -2.33 9.42
N PRO A 119 -32.29 -1.67 8.67
CA PRO A 119 -33.35 -2.34 7.94
C PRO A 119 -32.81 -3.41 6.98
N GLN A 120 -33.59 -4.46 6.73
CA GLN A 120 -33.18 -5.58 5.89
C GLN A 120 -32.72 -5.15 4.49
N TYR A 121 -33.36 -4.15 3.89
CA TYR A 121 -33.00 -3.65 2.56
C TYR A 121 -31.57 -3.09 2.47
N VAL A 122 -31.02 -2.52 3.56
CA VAL A 122 -29.65 -1.99 3.60
C VAL A 122 -28.66 -3.15 3.58
N ARG A 123 -28.96 -4.20 4.34
CA ARG A 123 -28.14 -5.42 4.40
C ARG A 123 -28.13 -6.14 3.06
N ASP A 124 -29.28 -6.22 2.39
CA ASP A 124 -29.38 -6.84 1.06
C ASP A 124 -28.57 -6.07 0.00
N ARG A 125 -28.60 -4.73 0.04
CA ARG A 125 -27.78 -3.88 -0.85
C ARG A 125 -26.28 -4.08 -0.63
N LEU A 126 -25.85 -4.19 0.63
CA LEU A 126 -24.45 -4.48 0.95
C LEU A 126 -24.06 -5.89 0.53
N HIS A 127 -24.89 -6.89 0.85
CA HIS A 127 -24.63 -8.28 0.49
C HIS A 127 -24.54 -8.48 -1.02
N THR A 128 -25.43 -7.85 -1.80
CA THR A 128 -25.37 -7.88 -3.27
C THR A 128 -24.11 -7.17 -3.80
N THR A 129 -23.73 -6.02 -3.24
CA THR A 129 -22.50 -5.31 -3.61
C THR A 129 -21.25 -6.15 -3.38
N TYR A 130 -21.12 -6.77 -2.19
CA TYR A 130 -20.00 -7.67 -1.89
C TYR A 130 -20.05 -8.98 -2.69
N GLY A 131 -21.25 -9.45 -3.03
CA GLY A 131 -21.45 -10.58 -3.96
C GLY A 131 -20.89 -10.29 -5.35
N TYR A 132 -21.20 -9.12 -5.92
CA TYR A 132 -20.61 -8.66 -7.19
C TYR A 132 -19.10 -8.47 -7.06
N PHE A 133 -18.59 -7.92 -5.95
CA PHE A 133 -17.15 -7.81 -5.72
C PHE A 133 -16.45 -9.19 -5.75
N GLY A 134 -16.99 -10.18 -5.03
CA GLY A 134 -16.45 -11.54 -5.01
C GLY A 134 -16.51 -12.19 -6.39
N ALA A 135 -17.65 -12.05 -7.08
CA ALA A 135 -17.82 -12.56 -8.43
C ALA A 135 -16.83 -11.89 -9.42
N ALA A 136 -16.59 -10.59 -9.30
CA ALA A 136 -15.61 -9.86 -10.12
C ALA A 136 -14.21 -10.47 -9.94
N CYS A 137 -13.79 -10.70 -8.69
CA CYS A 137 -12.51 -11.34 -8.41
C CYS A 137 -12.39 -12.72 -9.07
N THR A 138 -13.44 -13.54 -9.00
CA THR A 138 -13.43 -14.88 -9.62
C THR A 138 -13.39 -14.82 -11.16
N ILE A 139 -14.18 -13.92 -11.77
CA ILE A 139 -14.21 -13.74 -13.23
C ILE A 139 -12.84 -13.25 -13.72
N THR A 140 -12.23 -12.31 -13.01
CA THR A 140 -10.90 -11.78 -13.33
C THR A 140 -9.83 -12.86 -13.23
N ALA A 141 -9.87 -13.70 -12.19
CA ALA A 141 -8.95 -14.82 -12.05
C ALA A 141 -9.12 -15.88 -13.16
N LEU A 142 -10.37 -16.23 -13.49
CA LEU A 142 -10.68 -17.16 -14.58
C LEU A 142 -10.25 -16.60 -15.94
N SER A 143 -10.50 -15.31 -16.19
CA SER A 143 -10.08 -14.63 -17.41
C SER A 143 -8.56 -14.57 -17.52
N ALA A 144 -7.85 -14.20 -16.45
CA ALA A 144 -6.39 -14.21 -16.42
C ALA A 144 -5.82 -15.60 -16.73
N ALA A 145 -6.40 -16.65 -16.15
CA ALA A 145 -6.01 -18.03 -16.43
C ALA A 145 -6.30 -18.45 -17.89
N ALA A 146 -7.42 -17.99 -18.47
CA ALA A 146 -7.77 -18.26 -19.86
C ALA A 146 -6.82 -17.54 -20.85
N VAL A 147 -6.49 -16.28 -20.58
CA VAL A 147 -5.54 -15.49 -21.37
C VAL A 147 -4.12 -16.07 -21.26
N PHE A 148 -3.70 -16.47 -20.06
CA PHE A 148 -2.38 -17.08 -19.85
C PHE A 148 -2.20 -18.41 -20.61
N ARG A 149 -3.28 -19.18 -20.76
CA ARG A 149 -3.25 -20.45 -21.54
C ARG A 149 -3.32 -20.25 -23.05
N SER A 150 -3.68 -19.07 -23.54
CA SER A 150 -3.87 -18.81 -24.97
C SER A 150 -2.71 -17.94 -25.52
N PRO A 151 -1.78 -18.52 -26.32
CA PRO A 151 -0.59 -17.81 -26.79
C PRO A 151 -0.90 -16.52 -27.55
N ARG A 152 -1.99 -16.49 -28.33
CA ARG A 152 -2.41 -15.31 -29.09
C ARG A 152 -2.85 -14.15 -28.20
N LEU A 153 -3.60 -14.42 -27.15
CA LEU A 153 -4.07 -13.37 -26.23
C LEU A 153 -2.92 -12.91 -25.32
N LEU A 154 -2.07 -13.84 -24.90
CA LEU A 154 -0.87 -13.54 -24.13
C LEU A 154 0.12 -12.67 -24.92
N GLU A 155 0.29 -12.92 -26.21
CA GLU A 155 1.11 -12.07 -27.08
C GLU A 155 0.55 -10.65 -27.16
N LEU A 156 -0.78 -10.49 -27.28
CA LEU A 156 -1.41 -9.17 -27.30
C LEU A 156 -1.18 -8.39 -25.99
N THR A 157 -1.23 -9.06 -24.84
CA THR A 157 -1.07 -8.41 -23.53
C THR A 157 0.39 -8.18 -23.15
N THR A 158 1.33 -8.91 -23.74
CA THR A 158 2.78 -8.78 -23.51
C THR A 158 3.50 -7.98 -24.58
N ARG A 159 2.83 -7.62 -25.68
CA ARG A 159 3.38 -6.76 -26.73
C ARG A 159 3.82 -5.43 -26.14
N ASN A 160 5.14 -5.21 -26.12
CA ASN A 160 5.74 -3.96 -25.68
C ASN A 160 5.73 -2.95 -26.83
N GLY A 161 4.78 -2.02 -26.83
CA GLY A 161 4.67 -0.98 -27.83
C GLY A 161 3.81 0.18 -27.34
N TRP A 162 4.09 1.40 -27.81
CA TRP A 162 3.29 2.58 -27.46
C TRP A 162 1.81 2.41 -27.81
N MET A 163 1.53 1.79 -28.97
CA MET A 163 0.16 1.52 -29.44
C MET A 163 -0.56 0.45 -28.61
N SER A 164 0.14 -0.60 -28.16
CA SER A 164 -0.47 -1.63 -27.31
C SER A 164 -0.73 -1.11 -25.90
N THR A 165 0.17 -0.30 -25.34
CA THR A 165 -0.03 0.36 -24.04
C THR A 165 -1.23 1.31 -24.08
N LEU A 166 -1.28 2.21 -25.07
CA LEU A 166 -2.42 3.13 -25.24
C LEU A 166 -3.72 2.37 -25.54
N GLY A 167 -3.66 1.34 -26.38
CA GLY A 167 -4.81 0.49 -26.69
C GLY A 167 -5.36 -0.20 -25.44
N THR A 168 -4.48 -0.72 -24.57
CA THR A 168 -4.87 -1.36 -23.32
C THR A 168 -5.50 -0.36 -22.35
N PHE A 169 -4.93 0.85 -22.22
CA PHE A 169 -5.52 1.91 -21.41
C PHE A 169 -6.90 2.33 -21.93
N ALA A 170 -7.03 2.56 -23.24
CA ALA A 170 -8.29 2.91 -23.86
C ALA A 170 -9.35 1.82 -23.65
N LEU A 171 -8.95 0.55 -23.71
CA LEU A 171 -9.83 -0.59 -23.53
C LEU A 171 -10.29 -0.71 -22.06
N VAL A 172 -9.38 -0.58 -21.08
CA VAL A 172 -9.73 -0.60 -19.65
C VAL A 172 -10.63 0.60 -19.29
N ILE A 173 -10.25 1.81 -19.71
CA ILE A 173 -11.03 3.03 -19.43
C ILE A 173 -12.38 2.97 -20.13
N GLY A 174 -12.42 2.56 -21.41
CA GLY A 174 -13.65 2.49 -22.20
C GLY A 174 -14.64 1.48 -21.64
N THR A 175 -14.18 0.28 -21.27
CA THR A 175 -15.04 -0.74 -20.67
C THR A 175 -15.51 -0.37 -19.26
N GLY A 176 -14.68 0.34 -18.49
CA GLY A 176 -15.06 0.89 -17.19
C GLY A 176 -16.12 1.99 -17.33
N ALA A 177 -15.90 2.95 -18.23
CA ALA A 177 -16.85 4.03 -18.52
C ALA A 177 -18.18 3.50 -19.06
N MET A 178 -18.14 2.47 -19.93
CA MET A 178 -19.33 1.76 -20.40
C MET A 178 -20.09 1.10 -19.25
N THR A 179 -19.39 0.42 -18.35
CA THR A 179 -20.03 -0.21 -17.18
C THR A 179 -20.69 0.84 -16.30
N GLN A 180 -20.07 2.02 -16.13
CA GLN A 180 -20.61 3.08 -15.29
C GLN A 180 -21.78 3.85 -15.92
N SER A 181 -21.80 4.01 -17.24
CA SER A 181 -22.83 4.78 -17.95
C SER A 181 -24.17 4.06 -18.09
N ILE A 182 -24.16 2.72 -18.08
CA ILE A 182 -25.39 1.92 -18.16
C ILE A 182 -26.15 2.02 -16.82
N GLN A 183 -27.44 2.33 -16.89
CA GLN A 183 -28.33 2.36 -15.73
C GLN A 183 -28.58 0.93 -15.21
N TYR A 184 -28.57 0.77 -13.89
CA TYR A 184 -28.84 -0.51 -13.26
C TYR A 184 -30.32 -0.90 -13.43
N LYS A 185 -30.57 -2.12 -13.89
CA LYS A 185 -31.87 -2.77 -13.91
C LYS A 185 -31.73 -4.13 -13.21
N GLU A 186 -32.72 -4.48 -12.40
CA GLU A 186 -32.76 -5.79 -11.74
C GLU A 186 -32.85 -6.92 -12.78
N GLY A 187 -32.08 -7.99 -12.61
CA GLY A 187 -32.00 -9.14 -13.54
C GLY A 187 -30.69 -9.20 -14.36
N VAL A 188 -30.58 -10.18 -15.26
CA VAL A 188 -29.44 -10.30 -16.20
C VAL A 188 -29.63 -9.26 -17.30
N GLY A 189 -28.94 -8.13 -17.18
CA GLY A 189 -29.06 -7.01 -18.09
C GLY A 189 -27.75 -6.64 -18.78
N PRO A 190 -27.80 -5.59 -19.63
CA PRO A 190 -26.62 -5.06 -20.31
C PRO A 190 -25.54 -4.60 -19.32
N LYS A 191 -25.92 -4.20 -18.10
CA LYS A 191 -25.00 -3.78 -17.03
C LYS A 191 -24.11 -4.92 -16.54
N GLN A 192 -24.69 -6.10 -16.29
CA GLN A 192 -23.96 -7.29 -15.85
C GLN A 192 -23.02 -7.78 -16.95
N LEU A 193 -23.45 -7.70 -18.21
CA LEU A 193 -22.60 -8.05 -19.34
C LEU A 193 -21.44 -7.08 -19.51
N SER A 194 -21.66 -5.76 -19.41
CA SER A 194 -20.57 -4.77 -19.44
C SER A 194 -19.61 -4.96 -18.27
N TRP A 195 -20.14 -5.25 -17.07
CA TRP A 195 -19.33 -5.51 -15.89
C TRP A 195 -18.49 -6.79 -16.03
N LEU A 196 -19.08 -7.87 -16.53
CA LEU A 196 -18.37 -9.12 -16.82
C LEU A 196 -17.28 -8.88 -17.85
N LEU A 197 -17.58 -8.14 -18.92
CA LEU A 197 -16.63 -7.76 -19.95
C LEU A 197 -15.47 -6.93 -19.36
N HIS A 198 -15.76 -5.96 -18.51
CA HIS A 198 -14.73 -5.17 -17.84
C HIS A 198 -13.85 -6.01 -16.91
N CYS A 199 -14.43 -6.94 -16.15
CA CYS A 199 -13.66 -7.89 -15.31
C CYS A 199 -12.79 -8.82 -16.17
N ALA A 200 -13.33 -9.31 -17.29
CA ALA A 200 -12.60 -10.16 -18.22
C ALA A 200 -11.40 -9.42 -18.84
N VAL A 201 -11.61 -8.16 -19.24
CA VAL A 201 -10.56 -7.28 -19.74
C VAL A 201 -9.44 -7.09 -18.72
N LEU A 202 -9.80 -6.75 -17.47
CA LEU A 202 -8.81 -6.58 -16.41
C LEU A 202 -8.05 -7.87 -16.13
N GLY A 203 -8.72 -9.03 -16.19
CA GLY A 203 -8.07 -10.33 -16.09
C GLY A 203 -7.05 -10.55 -17.21
N GLY A 204 -7.37 -10.14 -18.44
CA GLY A 204 -6.42 -10.18 -19.55
C GLY A 204 -5.20 -9.28 -19.34
N VAL A 205 -5.41 -8.05 -18.88
CA VAL A 205 -4.31 -7.10 -18.59
C VAL A 205 -3.40 -7.62 -17.47
N ILE A 206 -3.96 -8.35 -16.51
CA ILE A 206 -3.23 -8.92 -15.37
C ILE A 206 -2.58 -10.26 -15.71
N ALA A 207 -2.96 -10.92 -16.81
CA ALA A 207 -2.48 -12.25 -17.19
C ALA A 207 -0.95 -12.40 -17.25
N PRO A 208 -0.14 -11.40 -17.67
CA PRO A 208 1.31 -11.49 -17.59
C PRO A 208 1.86 -11.67 -16.17
N LEU A 209 1.12 -11.29 -15.12
CA LEU A 209 1.54 -11.57 -13.74
C LEU A 209 1.58 -13.07 -13.43
N CYS A 210 0.87 -13.91 -14.19
CA CYS A 210 0.95 -15.36 -14.04
C CYS A 210 2.37 -15.92 -14.29
N PHE A 211 3.25 -15.18 -14.99
CA PHE A 211 4.66 -15.55 -15.12
C PHE A 211 5.45 -15.52 -13.79
N LEU A 212 4.95 -14.81 -12.77
CA LEU A 212 5.59 -14.79 -11.43
C LEU A 212 5.47 -16.14 -10.70
N GLY A 213 4.61 -17.03 -11.19
CA GLY A 213 4.43 -18.39 -10.69
C GLY A 213 3.20 -18.57 -9.79
N GLY A 214 2.55 -19.73 -9.94
CA GLY A 214 1.32 -20.08 -9.21
C GLY A 214 1.42 -19.94 -7.68
N PRO A 215 2.42 -20.56 -7.01
CA PRO A 215 2.54 -20.47 -5.56
C PRO A 215 2.73 -19.05 -5.03
N LEU A 216 3.40 -18.18 -5.79
CA LEU A 216 3.59 -16.78 -5.41
C LEU A 216 2.28 -16.01 -5.53
N LEU A 217 1.55 -16.19 -6.63
CA LEU A 217 0.24 -15.56 -6.84
C LEU A 217 -0.79 -16.02 -5.82
N THR A 218 -0.82 -17.30 -5.45
CA THR A 218 -1.74 -17.80 -4.41
C THR A 218 -1.45 -17.15 -3.07
N ARG A 219 -0.18 -17.00 -2.68
CA ARG A 219 0.20 -16.29 -1.45
C ARG A 219 -0.20 -14.82 -1.50
N ALA A 220 0.07 -14.16 -2.63
CA ALA A 220 -0.33 -12.77 -2.83
C ALA A 220 -1.86 -12.61 -2.70
N ALA A 221 -2.64 -13.50 -3.30
CA ALA A 221 -4.10 -13.49 -3.22
C ALA A 221 -4.60 -13.67 -1.77
N ILE A 222 -4.01 -14.59 -1.00
CA ILE A 222 -4.36 -14.78 0.41
C ILE A 222 -4.02 -13.54 1.24
N TYR A 223 -2.84 -12.95 1.04
CA TYR A 223 -2.44 -11.72 1.73
C TYR A 223 -3.34 -10.55 1.37
N THR A 224 -3.69 -10.39 0.09
CA THR A 224 -4.65 -9.38 -0.33
C THR A 224 -6.02 -9.62 0.28
N GLY A 225 -6.52 -10.87 0.32
CA GLY A 225 -7.78 -11.20 0.97
C GLY A 225 -7.78 -10.82 2.46
N GLY A 226 -6.67 -11.07 3.16
CA GLY A 226 -6.50 -10.64 4.54
C GLY A 226 -6.46 -9.12 4.71
N VAL A 227 -5.76 -8.40 3.83
CA VAL A 227 -5.69 -6.93 3.85
C VAL A 227 -7.05 -6.31 3.54
N VAL A 228 -7.72 -6.76 2.47
CA VAL A 228 -9.06 -6.30 2.08
C VAL A 228 -10.06 -6.57 3.19
N GLY A 229 -10.13 -7.80 3.70
CA GLY A 229 -11.06 -8.17 4.78
C GLY A 229 -10.77 -7.44 6.09
N GLY A 230 -9.50 -7.33 6.48
CA GLY A 230 -9.07 -6.61 7.68
C GLY A 230 -9.38 -5.12 7.62
N LEU A 231 -9.04 -4.46 6.51
CA LEU A 231 -9.35 -3.05 6.30
C LEU A 231 -10.86 -2.81 6.19
N SER A 232 -11.62 -3.65 5.49
CA SER A 232 -13.08 -3.55 5.47
C SER A 232 -13.69 -3.66 6.88
N THR A 233 -13.11 -4.49 7.75
CA THR A 233 -13.52 -4.56 9.16
C THR A 233 -13.21 -3.25 9.89
N VAL A 234 -12.00 -2.68 9.73
CA VAL A 234 -11.66 -1.36 10.28
C VAL A 234 -12.66 -0.30 9.81
N ALA A 235 -13.03 -0.29 8.52
CA ALA A 235 -13.97 0.68 7.97
C ALA A 235 -15.35 0.59 8.61
N VAL A 236 -15.83 -0.62 8.90
CA VAL A 236 -17.12 -0.89 9.58
C VAL A 236 -17.04 -0.59 11.08
N CYS A 237 -15.88 -0.72 11.71
CA CYS A 237 -15.73 -0.35 13.12
C CYS A 237 -15.49 1.15 13.31
N ALA A 238 -14.98 1.86 12.30
CA ALA A 238 -14.63 3.27 12.44
C ALA A 238 -15.83 4.22 12.19
N PRO A 239 -15.87 5.40 12.84
CA PRO A 239 -16.91 6.41 12.61
C PRO A 239 -16.93 6.91 11.16
N SER A 240 -18.12 7.00 10.56
CA SER A 240 -18.33 7.30 9.12
C SER A 240 -17.89 8.69 8.69
N ASP A 241 -17.82 9.64 9.61
CA ASP A 241 -17.64 11.06 9.25
C ASP A 241 -16.18 11.40 8.98
N LYS A 242 -15.23 10.69 9.61
CA LYS A 242 -13.80 11.03 9.49
C LYS A 242 -13.20 10.66 8.13
N PHE A 243 -13.57 9.51 7.55
CA PHE A 243 -12.97 9.13 6.26
C PHE A 243 -13.65 9.81 5.08
N LEU A 244 -14.92 10.25 5.17
CA LEU A 244 -15.53 10.99 4.07
C LEU A 244 -14.78 12.30 3.76
N TYR A 245 -14.24 12.96 4.78
CA TYR A 245 -13.35 14.13 4.63
C TYR A 245 -11.95 13.81 4.09
N MET A 246 -11.54 12.53 4.10
CA MET A 246 -10.24 12.10 3.57
C MET A 246 -10.20 11.96 2.05
N GLY A 247 -11.33 12.13 1.35
CA GLY A 247 -11.36 12.05 -0.13
C GLY A 247 -10.42 13.03 -0.82
N GLY A 248 -10.25 14.25 -0.27
CA GLY A 248 -9.34 15.27 -0.81
C GLY A 248 -7.86 14.84 -0.78
N PRO A 249 -7.30 14.52 0.40
CA PRO A 249 -5.94 14.00 0.51
C PRO A 249 -5.70 12.70 -0.29
N LEU A 250 -6.67 11.79 -0.32
CA LEU A 250 -6.59 10.56 -1.11
C LEU A 250 -6.48 10.85 -2.62
N ALA A 251 -7.27 11.80 -3.13
CA ALA A 251 -7.21 12.20 -4.54
C ALA A 251 -5.85 12.82 -4.92
N ILE A 252 -5.27 13.66 -4.04
CA ILE A 252 -3.92 14.21 -4.24
C ILE A 252 -2.89 13.10 -4.28
N GLY A 253 -2.97 12.16 -3.33
CA GLY A 253 -2.09 10.99 -3.32
C GLY A 253 -2.23 10.14 -4.58
N LEU A 254 -3.45 9.96 -5.10
CA LEU A 254 -3.70 9.17 -6.29
C LEU A 254 -3.03 9.84 -7.50
N GLY A 255 -3.16 11.17 -7.62
CA GLY A 255 -2.44 11.95 -8.62
C GLY A 255 -0.93 11.75 -8.54
N LEU A 256 -0.35 11.73 -7.33
CA LEU A 256 1.08 11.48 -7.12
C LEU A 256 1.49 10.06 -7.54
N VAL A 257 0.73 9.04 -7.14
CA VAL A 257 1.01 7.62 -7.49
C VAL A 257 0.85 7.40 -8.99
N MET A 258 -0.17 8.00 -9.61
CA MET A 258 -0.37 7.94 -11.06
C MET A 258 0.73 8.64 -11.82
N ALA A 259 1.12 9.86 -11.40
CA ALA A 259 2.25 10.58 -11.98
C ALA A 259 3.54 9.77 -11.86
N SER A 260 3.80 9.13 -10.71
CA SER A 260 4.98 8.27 -10.53
C SER A 260 4.96 7.04 -11.43
N SER A 261 3.79 6.46 -11.67
CA SER A 261 3.62 5.29 -12.56
C SER A 261 3.84 5.67 -14.03
N LEU A 262 3.32 6.83 -14.46
CA LEU A 262 3.52 7.37 -15.80
C LEU A 262 4.98 7.81 -16.03
N ALA A 263 5.60 8.43 -15.03
CA ALA A 263 7.00 8.82 -15.09
C ALA A 263 7.94 7.61 -15.21
N GLY A 264 7.57 6.46 -14.63
CA GLY A 264 8.29 5.20 -14.78
C GLY A 264 8.33 4.64 -16.21
N ILE A 265 7.44 5.09 -17.11
CA ILE A 265 7.48 4.76 -18.54
C ILE A 265 8.65 5.46 -19.23
N TRP A 266 9.01 6.66 -18.77
CA TRP A 266 10.06 7.50 -19.36
C TRP A 266 11.42 7.34 -18.66
N LEU A 267 11.43 6.84 -17.42
CA LEU A 267 12.60 6.78 -16.57
C LEU A 267 12.96 5.33 -16.24
N PRO A 268 14.12 4.83 -16.70
CA PRO A 268 14.56 3.48 -16.37
C PRO A 268 14.62 3.28 -14.85
N PRO A 269 14.11 2.14 -14.33
CA PRO A 269 14.18 1.82 -12.90
C PRO A 269 15.61 1.60 -12.38
N THR A 270 16.60 1.64 -13.28
CA THR A 270 18.04 1.57 -12.99
C THR A 270 18.64 2.91 -12.52
N THR A 271 17.89 4.01 -12.57
CA THR A 271 18.31 5.31 -12.02
C THR A 271 17.82 5.49 -10.59
N ALA A 272 18.51 6.26 -9.75
CA ALA A 272 18.06 6.54 -8.37
C ALA A 272 16.67 7.19 -8.32
N LEU A 273 16.39 8.11 -9.26
CA LEU A 273 15.06 8.70 -9.41
C LEU A 273 14.04 7.66 -9.88
N GLY A 274 14.35 6.83 -10.88
CA GLY A 274 13.47 5.77 -11.36
C GLY A 274 13.16 4.71 -10.29
N ALA A 275 14.16 4.32 -9.50
CA ALA A 275 13.99 3.42 -8.36
C ALA A 275 13.17 4.06 -7.22
N GLY A 276 13.33 5.37 -7.01
CA GLY A 276 12.50 6.16 -6.09
C GLY A 276 11.04 6.19 -6.52
N LEU A 277 10.75 6.46 -7.79
CA LEU A 277 9.41 6.44 -8.36
C LEU A 277 8.80 5.03 -8.38
N ALA A 278 9.60 4.00 -8.65
CA ALA A 278 9.17 2.60 -8.57
C ALA A 278 8.82 2.21 -7.13
N SER A 279 9.62 2.62 -6.15
CA SER A 279 9.31 2.40 -4.73
C SER A 279 8.06 3.18 -4.28
N LEU A 280 7.95 4.46 -4.69
CA LEU A 280 6.81 5.31 -4.36
C LEU A 280 5.51 4.77 -4.98
N SER A 281 5.55 4.38 -6.25
CA SER A 281 4.40 3.74 -6.87
C SER A 281 4.07 2.43 -6.14
N LEU A 282 5.02 1.52 -5.95
CA LEU A 282 4.78 0.22 -5.29
C LEU A 282 4.25 0.35 -3.85
N TYR A 283 5.03 0.93 -2.94
CA TYR A 283 4.71 0.99 -1.51
C TYR A 283 3.77 2.15 -1.19
N GLY A 284 3.99 3.33 -1.76
CA GLY A 284 3.10 4.48 -1.58
C GLY A 284 1.72 4.22 -2.18
N GLY A 285 1.68 3.62 -3.38
CA GLY A 285 0.43 3.12 -3.97
C GLY A 285 -0.25 2.09 -3.08
N LEU A 286 0.47 1.12 -2.50
CA LEU A 286 -0.13 0.11 -1.62
C LEU A 286 -0.83 0.76 -0.42
N ILE A 287 -0.18 1.72 0.24
CA ILE A 287 -0.76 2.46 1.37
C ILE A 287 -1.97 3.26 0.91
N LEU A 288 -1.86 3.91 -0.24
CA LEU A 288 -2.92 4.73 -0.80
C LEU A 288 -4.16 3.92 -1.15
N PHE A 289 -4.03 2.82 -1.90
CA PHE A 289 -5.16 1.96 -2.26
C PHE A 289 -5.76 1.26 -1.03
N SER A 290 -4.95 0.99 -0.01
CA SER A 290 -5.46 0.53 1.30
C SER A 290 -6.33 1.60 1.96
N GLY A 291 -5.94 2.88 1.86
CA GLY A 291 -6.76 4.01 2.30
C GLY A 291 -8.03 4.19 1.45
N PHE A 292 -7.95 4.04 0.13
CA PHE A 292 -9.11 4.10 -0.77
C PHE A 292 -10.11 2.99 -0.46
N LEU A 293 -9.64 1.77 -0.21
CA LEU A 293 -10.51 0.67 0.18
C LEU A 293 -11.30 1.01 1.46
N LEU A 294 -10.63 1.63 2.44
CA LEU A 294 -11.26 2.07 3.68
C LEU A 294 -12.31 3.17 3.41
N TYR A 295 -11.96 4.16 2.60
CA TYR A 295 -12.85 5.24 2.16
C TYR A 295 -14.08 4.72 1.42
N ASP A 296 -13.87 3.86 0.41
CA ASP A 296 -14.92 3.33 -0.44
C ASP A 296 -15.83 2.36 0.32
N THR A 297 -15.28 1.57 1.24
CA THR A 297 -16.10 0.73 2.14
C THR A 297 -17.07 1.59 2.93
N GLN A 298 -16.60 2.68 3.55
CA GLN A 298 -17.49 3.58 4.29
C GLN A 298 -18.47 4.33 3.38
N ARG A 299 -18.01 4.78 2.20
CA ARG A 299 -18.85 5.43 1.20
C ARG A 299 -19.99 4.52 0.74
N ILE A 300 -19.73 3.23 0.55
CA ILE A 300 -20.73 2.24 0.13
C ILE A 300 -21.74 1.99 1.24
N VAL A 301 -21.31 1.86 2.48
CA VAL A 301 -22.21 1.74 3.64
C VAL A 301 -23.08 2.98 3.76
N ARG A 302 -22.49 4.18 3.76
CA ARG A 302 -23.22 5.45 3.82
C ARG A 302 -24.20 5.59 2.65
N LYS A 303 -23.81 5.19 1.44
CA LYS A 303 -24.70 5.21 0.27
C LYS A 303 -25.84 4.21 0.42
N ALA A 304 -25.60 3.02 0.99
CA ALA A 304 -26.63 2.03 1.22
C ALA A 304 -27.66 2.49 2.28
N GLU A 305 -27.21 3.19 3.33
CA GLU A 305 -28.04 3.78 4.38
C GLU A 305 -28.86 4.99 3.89
N MET A 306 -28.21 5.94 3.22
CA MET A 306 -28.81 7.23 2.84
C MET A 306 -29.69 7.14 1.59
N HIS A 307 -29.59 6.06 0.80
CA HIS A 307 -30.36 5.94 -0.44
C HIS A 307 -31.83 5.58 -0.11
N PRO A 308 -32.81 6.43 -0.45
CA PRO A 308 -34.19 6.21 -0.08
C PRO A 308 -34.72 4.90 -0.68
N GLN A 309 -35.63 4.24 0.04
CA GLN A 309 -36.22 2.96 -0.38
C GLN A 309 -37.01 3.10 -1.70
N TYR A 310 -37.65 4.26 -1.91
CA TYR A 310 -38.41 4.62 -3.11
C TYR A 310 -37.73 5.75 -3.89
N ALA A 311 -36.48 5.54 -4.30
CA ALA A 311 -35.79 6.46 -5.19
C ALA A 311 -36.23 6.22 -6.65
N MET A 312 -36.38 7.29 -7.44
CA MET A 312 -36.60 7.23 -8.89
C MET A 312 -35.50 6.43 -9.63
N GLN A 313 -34.31 6.33 -9.04
CA GLN A 313 -33.22 5.47 -9.53
C GLN A 313 -32.92 4.35 -8.53
N PRO A 314 -32.91 3.07 -8.97
CA PRO A 314 -32.54 1.95 -8.11
C PRO A 314 -31.08 2.08 -7.65
N PHE A 315 -30.80 1.56 -6.46
CA PHE A 315 -29.42 1.46 -5.97
C PHE A 315 -28.60 0.60 -6.94
N ASP A 316 -27.44 1.10 -7.38
CA ASP A 316 -26.56 0.39 -8.30
C ASP A 316 -25.43 -0.32 -7.51
N PRO A 317 -25.59 -1.61 -7.17
CA PRO A 317 -24.59 -2.38 -6.46
C PRO A 317 -23.35 -2.65 -7.31
N ILE A 318 -23.48 -2.67 -8.64
CA ILE A 318 -22.37 -2.98 -9.56
C ILE A 318 -21.38 -1.81 -9.55
N ASN A 319 -21.87 -0.58 -9.71
CA ASN A 319 -21.01 0.61 -9.65
C ASN A 319 -20.36 0.81 -8.28
N ALA A 320 -21.06 0.46 -7.20
CA ALA A 320 -20.50 0.45 -5.84
C ALA A 320 -19.39 -0.61 -5.70
N SER A 321 -19.64 -1.84 -6.16
CA SER A 321 -18.66 -2.95 -6.06
C SER A 321 -17.41 -2.70 -6.89
N LEU A 322 -17.53 -1.97 -8.00
CA LEU A 322 -16.45 -1.72 -8.94
C LEU A 322 -15.30 -0.91 -8.30
N SER A 323 -15.60 0.02 -7.39
CA SER A 323 -14.57 0.86 -6.78
C SER A 323 -13.73 0.06 -5.76
N ILE A 324 -14.37 -0.68 -4.85
CA ILE A 324 -13.68 -1.64 -3.96
C ILE A 324 -12.89 -2.68 -4.76
N TYR A 325 -13.47 -3.19 -5.85
CA TYR A 325 -12.80 -4.16 -6.72
C TYR A 325 -11.51 -3.60 -7.34
N MET A 326 -11.53 -2.37 -7.83
CA MET A 326 -10.35 -1.72 -8.39
C MET A 326 -9.26 -1.49 -7.33
N ASP A 327 -9.64 -1.10 -6.12
CA ASP A 327 -8.68 -0.96 -5.01
C ASP A 327 -8.07 -2.31 -4.63
N ALA A 328 -8.90 -3.35 -4.51
CA ALA A 328 -8.44 -4.71 -4.20
C ALA A 328 -7.49 -5.25 -5.28
N LEU A 329 -7.78 -5.03 -6.56
CA LEU A 329 -6.86 -5.39 -7.65
C LEU A 329 -5.54 -4.63 -7.58
N ASN A 330 -5.59 -3.31 -7.35
CA ASN A 330 -4.38 -2.50 -7.23
C ASN A 330 -3.51 -2.96 -6.04
N ILE A 331 -4.12 -3.32 -4.91
CA ILE A 331 -3.44 -3.91 -3.75
C ILE A 331 -2.84 -5.28 -4.14
N PHE A 332 -3.60 -6.15 -4.82
CA PHE A 332 -3.14 -7.46 -5.27
C PHE A 332 -1.90 -7.39 -6.14
N ILE A 333 -1.93 -6.57 -7.19
CA ILE A 333 -0.82 -6.43 -8.14
C ILE A 333 0.44 -5.96 -7.39
N ARG A 334 0.29 -5.00 -6.46
CA ARG A 334 1.42 -4.48 -5.66
C ARG A 334 1.97 -5.51 -4.71
N ILE A 335 1.12 -6.25 -4.01
CA ILE A 335 1.55 -7.35 -3.14
C ILE A 335 2.28 -8.41 -3.98
N ALA A 336 1.74 -8.84 -5.13
CA ALA A 336 2.40 -9.79 -6.02
C ALA A 336 3.79 -9.29 -6.48
N MET A 337 3.90 -8.02 -6.88
CA MET A 337 5.18 -7.41 -7.26
C MET A 337 6.17 -7.33 -6.08
N ILE A 338 5.70 -7.02 -4.87
CA ILE A 338 6.54 -6.98 -3.66
C ILE A 338 7.03 -8.38 -3.30
N LEU A 339 6.19 -9.41 -3.40
CA LEU A 339 6.59 -10.80 -3.16
C LEU A 339 7.61 -11.27 -4.21
N ALA A 340 7.41 -10.89 -5.48
CA ALA A 340 8.33 -11.22 -6.57
C ALA A 340 9.71 -10.56 -6.39
N GLY A 341 9.74 -9.26 -6.05
CA GLY A 341 10.97 -8.52 -5.79
C GLY A 341 11.65 -8.88 -4.46
N GLY A 342 10.88 -9.29 -3.45
CA GLY A 342 11.37 -9.68 -2.13
C GLY A 342 11.94 -11.10 -2.07
N GLY A 343 11.44 -12.03 -2.90
CA GLY A 343 11.88 -13.44 -2.92
C GLY A 343 13.20 -13.70 -3.66
N GLY A 344 13.61 -12.80 -4.57
CA GLY A 344 14.82 -12.98 -5.39
C GLY A 344 16.14 -12.75 -4.65
N ASN A 345 16.14 -12.00 -3.55
CA ASN A 345 17.38 -11.62 -2.86
C ASN A 345 17.88 -12.65 -1.84
N ASN A 346 17.06 -13.65 -1.48
CA ASN A 346 17.42 -14.72 -0.54
C ASN A 346 17.87 -16.03 -1.21
N ARG A 347 17.84 -16.13 -2.54
CA ARG A 347 18.34 -17.30 -3.29
C ARG A 347 19.77 -17.14 -3.81
N ARG A 348 20.46 -16.05 -3.43
CA ARG A 348 21.89 -15.81 -3.71
C ARG A 348 22.71 -15.73 -2.41
N LYS A 349 22.45 -16.65 -1.47
CA LYS A 349 23.35 -16.92 -0.36
C LYS A 349 23.64 -18.40 -0.31
#